data_AF-A0A2W4KYK3-F1
#
_entry.id   AF-A0A2W4KYK3-F1
#
_cell.length_a   1.000
_cell.length_b   1.000
_cell.length_c   1.000
_cell.angle_alpha   90.00
_cell.angle_beta   90.00
_cell.angle_gamma   90.00
#
_symmetry.space_group_name_H-M   'P 1'
#
loop_
_entity.id
_entity.type
_entity.pdbx_description
1 polymer ?
#
loop_
_entity_poly.entity_id
_entity_poly.type
_entity_poly.pdbx_seq_one_letter_code
_entity_poly.pdbx_strand_id
1 'polypeptide(L)' 'GGANRAAAAIAAAGIDPGARGESLTVEQVAAIAAALDGVGDGAE' A
#
# COMPACT_ATOMS: atom_id res chain seq x y z
N GLY A 1 8.12 0.37 -12.24
CA GLY A 1 9.18 0.39 -11.21
C GLY A 1 8.53 0.26 -9.84
N GLY A 2 9.09 -0.57 -8.95
CA GLY A 2 8.45 -0.96 -7.67
C GLY A 2 8.09 0.21 -6.75
N ALA A 3 8.90 1.28 -6.73
CA ALA A 3 8.64 2.46 -5.91
C ALA A 3 7.33 3.19 -6.27
N ASN A 4 6.97 3.23 -7.55
CA ASN A 4 5.74 3.90 -8.00
C ASN A 4 4.47 3.12 -7.63
N ARG A 5 4.53 1.77 -7.62
CA ARG A 5 3.41 0.92 -7.16
C ARG A 5 3.20 1.05 -5.65
N ALA A 6 4.28 1.06 -4.88
CA ALA A 6 4.19 1.24 -3.43
C ALA A 6 3.57 2.60 -3.06
N ALA A 7 4.00 3.68 -3.71
CA ALA A 7 3.43 5.02 -3.48
C ALA A 7 1.93 5.08 -3.80
N ALA A 8 1.50 4.44 -4.89
CA ALA A 8 0.08 4.38 -5.26
C ALA A 8 -0.76 3.59 -4.25
N ALA A 9 -0.25 2.46 -3.75
CA ALA A 9 -0.93 1.65 -2.74
C ALA A 9 -1.05 2.37 -1.38
N ILE A 10 0.01 3.07 -0.96
CA ILE A 10 0.01 3.89 0.26
C ILE A 10 -1.01 5.03 0.16
N ALA A 11 -1.05 5.71 -0.99
CA ALA A 11 -2.04 6.77 -1.24
C ALA A 11 -3.48 6.22 -1.28
N ALA A 12 -3.71 5.07 -1.90
CA ALA A 12 -5.02 4.42 -1.96
C ALA A 12 -5.50 3.94 -0.58
N ALA A 13 -4.57 3.50 0.28
CA ALA A 13 -4.86 3.11 1.66
C ALA A 13 -5.04 4.31 2.61
N GLY A 14 -4.84 5.55 2.15
CA GLY A 14 -4.95 6.76 2.97
C GLY A 14 -3.87 6.86 4.05
N ILE A 15 -2.72 6.21 3.84
CA ILE A 15 -1.64 6.14 4.82
C ILE A 15 -0.65 7.29 4.58
N ASP A 16 -0.26 7.95 5.67
CA ASP A 16 0.76 8.98 5.60
C ASP A 16 2.12 8.36 5.23
N PRO A 17 2.77 8.82 4.13
CA PRO A 17 4.05 8.26 3.69
C PRO A 17 5.23 8.64 4.60
N GLY A 18 5.05 9.58 5.53
CA GLY A 18 6.01 9.95 6.57
C GLY A 18 5.90 9.09 7.84
N ALA A 19 4.84 8.29 7.98
CA ALA A 19 4.71 7.32 9.05
C ALA A 19 5.79 6.26 8.92
N ARG A 20 6.70 6.19 9.88
CA ARG A 20 7.69 5.11 9.95
C ARG A 20 6.98 3.79 10.25
N GLY A 21 7.49 2.68 9.72
CA GLY A 21 6.85 1.35 9.84
C GLY A 21 6.54 0.90 11.28
N GLU A 22 7.26 1.42 12.28
CA GLU A 22 6.97 1.19 13.71
C GLU A 22 5.66 1.83 14.21
N SER A 23 5.14 2.84 13.50
CA SER A 23 3.86 3.49 13.79
C SER A 23 2.69 2.91 12.97
N LEU A 24 2.96 1.98 12.04
CA LEU A 24 1.92 1.37 11.22
C LEU A 24 1.22 0.26 12.01
N THR A 25 -0.11 0.31 12.04
CA THR A 25 -0.91 -0.78 12.62
C THR A 25 -1.00 -1.96 11.65
N VAL A 26 -1.30 -3.14 12.19
CA VAL A 26 -1.51 -4.36 11.38
C VAL A 26 -2.62 -4.15 10.34
N GLU A 27 -3.68 -3.41 10.68
CA GLU A 27 -4.76 -3.05 9.74
C GLU A 27 -4.26 -2.17 8.59
N GLN A 28 -3.38 -1.21 8.85
CA GLN A 28 -2.80 -0.37 7.81
C GLN A 28 -1.90 -1.16 6.87
N VAL A 29 -1.11 -2.10 7.39
CA VAL A 29 -0.30 -3.01 6.58
C VAL A 29 -1.18 -3.91 5.71
N ALA A 30 -2.27 -4.43 6.26
CA ALA A 30 -3.24 -5.23 5.52
C ALA A 30 -3.91 -4.42 4.39
N ALA A 31 -4.25 -3.15 4.63
CA ALA A 31 -4.80 -2.26 3.60
C ALA A 31 -3.82 -1.99 2.45
N ILE A 32 -2.53 -1.81 2.74
CA ILE A 32 -1.48 -1.69 1.71
C ILE A 32 -1.38 -2.98 0.90
N ALA A 33 -1.38 -4.14 1.57
CA ALA A 33 -1.30 -5.43 0.91
C ALA A 33 -2.50 -5.66 -0.03
N ALA A 34 -3.72 -5.37 0.42
CA ALA A 34 -4.93 -5.45 -0.40
C ALA A 34 -4.89 -4.48 -1.60
N ALA A 35 -4.38 -3.25 -1.40
CA ALA A 35 -4.21 -2.30 -2.48
C ALA A 35 -3.15 -2.74 -3.52
N LEU A 36 -2.11 -3.47 -3.09
CA LEU A 36 -1.12 -4.05 -4.00
C LEU A 36 -1.63 -5.29 -4.73
N ASP A 37 -2.46 -6.09 -4.07
CA ASP A 37 -3.08 -7.30 -4.60
C ASP A 37 -4.13 -6.95 -5.70
N GLY A 38 -4.97 -5.95 -5.45
CA GLY A 38 -5.92 -5.43 -6.45
C GLY A 38 -5.26 -4.77 -7.68
N VAL A 39 -3.98 -4.41 -7.61
CA VAL A 39 -3.19 -3.95 -8.77
C VAL A 39 -2.62 -5.14 -9.59
N GLY A 40 -2.68 -6.35 -9.05
CA GLY A 40 -2.26 -7.60 -9.70
C GLY A 40 -3.34 -8.27 -10.54
N ASP A 41 -4.61 -8.03 -10.25
CA ASP A 41 -5.77 -8.67 -10.91
C ASP A 41 -6.14 -8.04 -12.28
N GLY A 42 -5.50 -6.93 -12.65
CA GLY A 42 -5.66 -6.28 -13.97
C GLY A 42 -4.76 -6.82 -15.08
N ALA A 43 -4.30 -8.06 -14.96
CA ALA A 43 -3.45 -8.75 -15.95
C ALA A 43 -4.06 -10.11 -16.31
N GLU A 44 -5.27 -10.09 -16.87
CA GLU A 44 -5.82 -11.17 -17.72
C GLU A 44 -6.05 -10.65 -19.14
#